data_AF-A0A926T0K0-F1
#
_entry.id   AF-A0A926T0K0-F1
#
_cell.length_a   1.000
_cell.length_b   1.000
_cell.length_c   1.000
_cell.angle_alpha   90.00
_cell.angle_beta   90.00
_cell.angle_gamma   90.00
#
_symmetry.space_group_name_H-M   'P 1'
#
loop_
_entity.id
_entity.type
_entity.pdbx_description
1 polymer ?
#
loop_
_entity_poly.entity_id
_entity_poly.type
_entity_poly.pdbx_seq_one_letter_code
_entity_poly.pdbx_strand_id
1 'polypeptide(L)'
;MKLKILAIAALLSTPFLAAPVRAQQQVCVVDNIRNEVVCGRLATEREIRRANPQGRYNNGQYDDRYDRNSNRRSNNYYPEINRIYQQVLGRDAEYSGIQNHVRALQDGQSLNDIRRSVARSSEARQRINQIYRELLGRDADSNGMEGWVRTLERGRSLSDIRRDIENSSEARSRRGG
;
A
#
# COMPACT_ATOMS: atom_id res chain seq x y z
N MET A 1 26.71 -52.60 -24.06
CA MET A 1 27.22 -53.67 -23.18
C MET A 1 26.97 -53.29 -21.73
N LYS A 2 26.44 -54.24 -20.96
CA LYS A 2 26.23 -54.16 -19.51
C LYS A 2 27.58 -53.97 -18.81
N LEU A 3 27.61 -53.31 -17.65
CA LEU A 3 28.22 -53.89 -16.44
C LEU A 3 27.69 -53.16 -15.19
N LYS A 4 26.89 -53.88 -14.41
CA LYS A 4 26.63 -53.60 -12.99
C LYS A 4 27.74 -54.32 -12.21
N ILE A 5 28.37 -53.68 -11.25
CA ILE A 5 29.08 -54.35 -10.15
C ILE A 5 28.55 -53.78 -8.83
N LEU A 6 28.18 -54.71 -7.96
CA LEU A 6 27.54 -54.54 -6.66
C LEU A 6 28.60 -54.54 -5.54
N ALA A 7 28.26 -53.76 -4.49
CA ALA A 7 28.53 -53.96 -3.06
C ALA A 7 29.97 -53.89 -2.53
N ILE A 8 30.17 -53.08 -1.47
CA ILE A 8 30.62 -53.52 -0.14
C ILE A 8 30.15 -52.47 0.88
N ALA A 9 29.42 -52.94 1.90
CA ALA A 9 29.08 -52.17 3.09
C ALA A 9 30.30 -52.13 4.04
N ALA A 10 30.64 -50.95 4.53
CA ALA A 10 31.47 -50.78 5.71
C ALA A 10 30.77 -49.80 6.66
N LEU A 11 30.15 -50.36 7.68
CA LEU A 11 29.65 -49.66 8.86
C LEU A 11 30.84 -49.05 9.61
N LEU A 12 30.98 -47.73 9.53
CA LEU A 12 31.64 -46.95 10.58
C LEU A 12 30.67 -45.84 10.96
N SER A 13 29.76 -46.18 11.87
CA SER A 13 28.96 -45.23 12.63
C SER A 13 29.90 -44.41 13.51
N THR A 14 30.45 -43.34 12.95
CA THR A 14 30.99 -42.24 13.74
C THR A 14 29.81 -41.36 14.15
N PRO A 15 29.67 -40.99 15.43
CA PRO A 15 28.74 -39.95 15.80
C PRO A 15 29.33 -38.65 15.25
N PHE A 16 28.84 -38.19 14.11
CA PHE A 16 29.00 -36.79 13.75
C PHE A 16 28.28 -36.01 14.84
N LEU A 17 29.04 -35.49 15.81
CA LEU A 17 28.60 -34.35 16.61
C LEU A 17 28.15 -33.29 15.61
N ALA A 18 26.85 -33.13 15.46
CA ALA A 18 26.27 -31.98 14.81
C ALA A 18 26.63 -30.76 15.67
N ALA A 19 27.77 -30.15 15.36
CA ALA A 19 27.99 -28.77 15.76
C ALA A 19 26.81 -27.96 15.21
N PRO A 20 26.12 -27.15 16.03
CA PRO A 20 25.07 -26.30 15.50
C PRO A 20 25.74 -25.31 14.54
N VAL A 21 25.51 -25.50 13.24
CA VAL A 21 25.76 -24.45 12.24
C VAL A 21 24.89 -23.28 12.67
N ARG A 22 25.49 -22.30 13.35
CA ARG A 22 24.88 -20.98 13.52
C ARG A 22 24.83 -20.35 12.14
N ALA A 23 23.75 -20.61 11.41
CA ALA A 23 23.42 -19.86 10.22
C ALA A 23 23.25 -18.39 10.66
N GLN A 24 24.28 -17.58 10.47
CA GLN A 24 24.17 -16.14 10.64
C GLN A 24 23.30 -15.66 9.49
N GLN A 25 22.10 -15.18 9.80
CA GLN A 25 21.14 -14.72 8.82
C GLN A 25 21.76 -13.55 8.04
N GLN A 26 22.18 -13.84 6.80
CA GLN A 26 22.70 -12.85 5.88
C GLN A 26 21.51 -12.11 5.29
N VAL A 27 21.48 -10.79 5.44
CA VAL A 27 20.44 -9.95 4.86
C VAL A 27 21.04 -9.14 3.73
N CYS A 28 20.34 -9.18 2.62
CA CYS A 28 20.66 -8.40 1.44
C CYS A 28 19.72 -7.21 1.38
N VAL A 29 20.27 -6.04 1.11
CA VAL A 29 19.50 -4.82 0.84
C VAL A 29 19.82 -4.35 -0.58
N VAL A 30 18.82 -3.77 -1.25
CA VAL A 30 19.00 -3.13 -2.55
C VAL A 30 19.50 -1.70 -2.29
N ASP A 31 20.73 -1.40 -2.73
CA ASP A 31 21.26 -0.03 -2.75
C ASP A 31 20.74 0.67 -4.01
N ASN A 32 19.76 1.55 -3.83
CA ASN A 32 19.13 2.27 -4.94
C ASN A 32 20.00 3.42 -5.50
N ILE A 33 21.10 3.79 -4.82
CA ILE A 33 22.03 4.83 -5.28
C ILE A 33 23.07 4.21 -6.22
N ARG A 34 23.56 3.02 -5.88
CA ARG A 34 24.54 2.28 -6.68
C ARG A 34 23.92 1.26 -7.63
N ASN A 35 22.61 1.04 -7.51
CA ASN A 35 21.83 0.05 -8.25
C ASN A 35 22.44 -1.36 -8.15
N GLU A 36 22.86 -1.75 -6.95
CA GLU A 36 23.44 -3.06 -6.65
C GLU A 36 22.80 -3.69 -5.42
N VAL A 37 22.86 -5.02 -5.32
CA VAL A 37 22.40 -5.76 -4.13
C VAL A 37 23.59 -6.02 -3.23
N VAL A 38 23.59 -5.40 -2.05
CA VAL A 38 24.67 -5.57 -1.06
C VAL A 38 24.20 -6.55 0.01
N CYS A 39 24.89 -7.68 0.10
CA CYS A 39 24.59 -8.74 1.06
C CYS A 39 25.66 -8.80 2.16
N GLY A 40 25.25 -8.58 3.40
CA GLY A 40 26.17 -8.57 4.55
C GLY A 40 25.61 -9.33 5.74
N ARG A 41 26.49 -9.63 6.70
CA ARG A 41 26.06 -10.12 8.01
C ARG A 41 25.25 -9.01 8.70
N LEU A 42 24.06 -9.35 9.21
CA LEU A 42 23.36 -8.44 10.12
C LEU A 42 24.27 -8.15 11.31
N ALA A 43 24.64 -6.87 11.48
CA ALA A 43 25.18 -6.42 12.75
C ALA A 43 24.13 -6.73 13.83
N THR A 44 24.53 -7.48 14.86
CA THR A 44 23.65 -7.77 15.97
C THR A 44 23.30 -6.47 16.70
N GLU A 45 22.16 -6.42 17.38
CA GLU A 45 21.74 -5.23 18.12
C GLU A 45 22.80 -4.76 19.14
N ARG A 46 23.61 -5.69 19.67
CA ARG A 46 24.75 -5.41 20.55
C ARG A 46 25.91 -4.74 19.82
N GLU A 47 26.20 -5.13 18.59
CA GLU A 47 27.28 -4.53 17.78
C GLU A 47 26.89 -3.12 17.33
N ILE A 48 25.63 -2.91 16.95
CA ILE A 48 25.10 -1.59 16.58
C ILE A 48 25.22 -0.61 17.77
N ARG A 49 24.87 -1.06 18.98
CA ARG A 49 24.97 -0.22 20.20
C ARG A 49 26.41 0.05 20.63
N ARG A 50 27.34 -0.90 20.44
CA ARG A 50 28.77 -0.73 20.78
C ARG A 50 29.51 0.16 19.79
N ALA A 51 29.12 0.15 18.52
CA ALA A 51 29.70 1.03 17.50
C ALA A 51 29.26 2.49 17.66
N ASN A 52 28.19 2.78 18.41
CA ASN A 52 27.70 4.13 18.64
C ASN A 52 27.38 4.40 20.12
N PRO A 53 28.41 4.52 20.99
CA PRO A 53 28.21 4.71 22.42
C PRO A 53 27.60 6.08 22.80
N GLN A 54 27.46 7.03 21.86
CA GLN A 54 26.93 8.38 22.11
C GLN A 54 25.86 8.88 21.12
N GLY A 55 25.30 8.04 20.24
CA GLY A 55 24.28 8.50 19.28
C GLY A 55 24.76 9.58 18.31
N ARG A 56 26.06 9.62 17.98
CA ARG A 56 26.65 10.69 17.16
C ARG A 56 26.75 10.30 15.68
N TYR A 57 25.60 10.18 15.01
CA TYR A 57 25.55 10.58 13.59
C TYR A 57 25.10 12.04 13.58
N ASN A 58 26.03 12.95 13.86
CA ASN A 58 25.78 14.36 13.65
C ASN A 58 25.93 14.64 12.16
N ASN A 59 24.82 14.63 11.42
CA ASN A 59 24.71 15.52 10.29
C ASN A 59 23.42 16.33 10.41
N GLY A 60 23.59 17.54 10.94
CA GLY A 60 22.53 18.51 11.15
C GLY A 60 21.84 18.35 12.49
N GLN A 61 21.68 19.46 13.20
CA GLN A 61 20.61 19.68 14.18
C GLN A 61 19.25 19.55 13.48
N TYR A 62 18.88 18.36 13.01
CA TYR A 62 17.50 18.01 12.78
C TYR A 62 17.04 17.31 14.04
N ASP A 63 16.22 18.01 14.80
CA ASP A 63 15.60 17.53 16.03
C ASP A 63 15.06 16.10 15.79
N ASP A 64 15.59 15.07 16.46
CA ASP A 64 15.03 13.71 16.40
C ASP A 64 13.53 13.69 16.77
N ARG A 65 13.08 14.73 17.48
CA ARG A 65 11.66 15.00 17.76
C ARG A 65 10.86 15.33 16.50
N TYR A 66 11.42 16.05 15.53
CA TYR A 66 10.77 16.39 14.27
C TYR A 66 10.60 15.15 13.38
N ASP A 67 11.63 14.31 13.24
CA ASP A 67 11.55 13.10 12.40
C ASP A 67 10.58 12.05 12.98
N ARG A 68 10.57 11.84 14.31
CA ARG A 68 9.57 10.97 14.94
C ARG A 68 8.14 11.51 14.80
N ASN A 69 7.93 12.82 14.86
CA ASN A 69 6.60 13.42 14.72
C ASN A 69 6.13 13.41 13.25
N SER A 70 7.05 13.70 12.32
CA SER A 70 6.89 13.56 10.88
C SER A 70 6.45 12.14 10.50
N ASN A 71 7.18 11.12 10.95
CA ASN A 71 6.87 9.73 10.67
C ASN A 71 5.52 9.29 11.28
N ARG A 72 5.15 9.79 12.46
CA ARG A 72 3.82 9.53 13.05
C ARG A 72 2.69 10.17 12.24
N ARG A 73 2.85 11.41 11.79
CA ARG A 73 1.85 12.10 10.93
C ARG A 73 1.72 11.40 9.59
N SER A 74 2.84 11.08 8.93
CA SER A 74 2.86 10.31 7.69
C SER A 74 2.17 8.96 7.86
N ASN A 75 2.48 8.18 8.91
CA ASN A 75 1.82 6.91 9.19
C ASN A 75 0.31 7.03 9.41
N ASN A 76 -0.14 8.15 9.97
CA ASN A 76 -1.57 8.44 10.11
C ASN A 76 -2.24 8.82 8.78
N TYR A 77 -1.51 9.29 7.78
CA TYR A 77 -2.07 9.64 6.47
C TYR A 77 -2.39 8.43 5.58
N TYR A 78 -1.60 7.34 5.65
CA TYR A 78 -1.86 6.13 4.84
C TYR A 78 -3.30 5.59 4.99
N PRO A 79 -3.80 5.29 6.20
CA PRO A 79 -5.17 4.76 6.36
C PRO A 79 -6.25 5.77 5.95
N GLU A 80 -6.03 7.07 6.13
CA GLU A 80 -6.97 8.13 5.73
C GLU A 80 -7.06 8.26 4.20
N ILE A 81 -5.91 8.29 3.51
CA ILE A 81 -5.86 8.29 2.04
C ILE A 81 -6.49 7.02 1.48
N ASN A 82 -6.17 5.86 2.05
CA ASN A 82 -6.75 4.59 1.59
C ASN A 82 -8.28 4.58 1.76
N ARG A 83 -8.78 5.11 2.89
CA ARG A 83 -10.23 5.25 3.12
C ARG A 83 -10.90 6.14 2.07
N ILE A 84 -10.25 7.24 1.65
CA ILE A 84 -10.76 8.09 0.56
C ILE A 84 -10.87 7.27 -0.73
N TYR A 85 -9.83 6.51 -1.09
CA TYR A 85 -9.85 5.66 -2.30
C TYR A 85 -10.94 4.58 -2.23
N GLN A 86 -11.09 3.91 -1.09
CA GLN A 86 -12.14 2.92 -0.91
C GLN A 86 -13.54 3.54 -1.04
N GLN A 87 -13.75 4.71 -0.44
CA GLN A 87 -15.05 5.39 -0.51
C GLN A 87 -15.35 5.96 -1.89
N VAL A 88 -14.36 6.53 -2.58
CA VAL A 88 -14.55 7.28 -3.82
C VAL A 88 -14.39 6.42 -5.08
N LEU A 89 -13.56 5.37 -5.01
CA LEU A 89 -13.22 4.50 -6.15
C LEU A 89 -13.55 3.03 -5.92
N GLY A 90 -13.85 2.61 -4.68
CA GLY A 90 -14.18 1.22 -4.36
C GLY A 90 -12.98 0.27 -4.39
N ARG A 91 -11.76 0.80 -4.26
CA ARG A 91 -10.51 0.03 -4.24
C ARG A 91 -9.50 0.65 -3.28
N ASP A 92 -8.46 -0.10 -2.95
CA ASP A 92 -7.32 0.44 -2.22
C ASP A 92 -6.47 1.38 -3.09
N ALA A 93 -5.82 2.35 -2.43
CA ALA A 93 -4.84 3.22 -3.05
C ALA A 93 -3.55 2.45 -3.30
N GLU A 94 -2.94 2.67 -4.46
CA GLU A 94 -1.61 2.12 -4.74
C GLU A 94 -0.53 2.81 -3.91
N TYR A 95 0.53 2.07 -3.59
CA TYR A 95 1.63 2.60 -2.76
C TYR A 95 2.22 3.91 -3.31
N SER A 96 2.47 3.99 -4.62
CA SER A 96 2.96 5.19 -5.30
C SER A 96 1.99 6.37 -5.22
N GLY A 97 0.68 6.10 -5.37
CA GLY A 97 -0.38 7.10 -5.21
C GLY A 97 -0.43 7.65 -3.78
N ILE A 98 -0.31 6.78 -2.78
CA ILE A 98 -0.25 7.20 -1.37
C ILE A 98 0.98 8.08 -1.12
N GLN A 99 2.17 7.70 -1.62
CA GLN A 99 3.38 8.51 -1.45
C GLN A 99 3.19 9.94 -2.00
N ASN A 100 2.56 10.06 -3.18
CA ASN A 100 2.31 11.37 -3.79
C ASN A 100 1.36 12.22 -2.94
N HIS A 101 0.28 11.63 -2.42
CA HIS A 101 -0.67 12.33 -1.54
C HIS A 101 -0.07 12.69 -0.18
N VAL A 102 0.81 11.84 0.37
CA VAL A 102 1.54 12.13 1.61
C VAL A 102 2.42 13.37 1.44
N ARG A 103 3.16 13.49 0.33
CA ARG A 103 3.93 14.71 0.03
C ARG A 103 3.02 15.93 -0.08
N ALA A 104 1.89 15.80 -0.77
CA ALA A 104 0.96 16.90 -0.93
C ALA A 104 0.34 17.38 0.42
N LEU A 105 0.08 16.45 1.36
CA LEU A 105 -0.32 16.78 2.74
C LEU A 105 0.80 17.46 3.53
N GLN A 106 2.05 17.08 3.31
CA GLN A 106 3.22 17.73 3.91
C GLN A 106 3.40 19.16 3.36
N ASP A 107 3.06 19.37 2.08
CA ASP A 107 3.09 20.67 1.41
C ASP A 107 1.87 21.55 1.73
N GLY A 108 0.97 21.09 2.61
CA GLY A 108 -0.14 21.87 3.16
C GLY A 108 -1.50 21.65 2.50
N GLN A 109 -1.64 20.69 1.57
CA GLN A 109 -2.97 20.27 1.13
C GLN A 109 -3.74 19.61 2.28
N SER A 110 -5.07 19.65 2.21
CA SER A 110 -5.94 18.94 3.14
C SER A 110 -6.38 17.57 2.60
N LEU A 111 -6.80 16.66 3.47
CA LEU A 111 -7.46 15.41 3.07
C LEU A 111 -8.73 15.67 2.24
N ASN A 112 -9.42 16.80 2.47
CA ASN A 112 -10.56 17.21 1.65
C ASN A 112 -10.14 17.61 0.23
N ASP A 113 -8.97 18.22 0.05
CA ASP A 113 -8.44 18.51 -1.29
C ASP A 113 -8.11 17.23 -2.05
N ILE A 114 -7.48 16.27 -1.38
CA ILE A 114 -7.21 14.94 -1.94
C ILE A 114 -8.52 14.26 -2.32
N ARG A 115 -9.52 14.26 -1.43
CA ARG A 115 -10.84 13.69 -1.74
C ARG A 115 -11.45 14.32 -2.98
N ARG A 116 -11.44 15.65 -3.09
CA ARG A 116 -11.97 16.36 -4.25
C ARG A 116 -11.23 16.01 -5.54
N SER A 117 -9.90 15.90 -5.47
CA SER A 117 -9.07 15.46 -6.60
C SER A 117 -9.45 14.05 -7.07
N VAL A 118 -9.54 13.09 -6.14
CA VAL A 118 -9.93 11.71 -6.44
C VAL A 118 -11.36 11.63 -6.98
N ALA A 119 -12.31 12.41 -6.41
CA ALA A 119 -13.70 12.46 -6.85
C ALA A 119 -13.88 13.03 -8.27
N ARG A 120 -13.03 13.97 -8.68
CA ARG A 120 -13.03 14.56 -10.03
C ARG A 120 -12.30 13.73 -11.07
N SER A 121 -11.62 12.67 -10.66
CA SER A 121 -10.83 11.82 -11.56
C SER A 121 -11.69 11.15 -12.62
N SER A 122 -11.07 10.82 -13.76
CA SER A 122 -11.69 10.00 -14.80
C SER A 122 -12.12 8.64 -14.25
N GLU A 123 -11.36 8.08 -13.31
CA GLU A 123 -11.69 6.80 -12.68
C GLU A 123 -12.98 6.87 -11.86
N ALA A 124 -13.17 7.91 -11.04
CA ALA A 124 -14.42 8.09 -10.29
C ALA A 124 -15.64 8.16 -11.22
N ARG A 125 -15.51 8.87 -12.34
CA ARG A 125 -16.55 8.94 -13.39
C ARG A 125 -16.82 7.56 -14.01
N GLN A 126 -15.78 6.78 -14.30
CA GLN A 126 -15.93 5.41 -14.80
C GLN A 126 -16.64 4.51 -13.79
N ARG A 127 -16.35 4.62 -12.50
CA ARG A 127 -17.04 3.88 -11.43
C ARG A 127 -18.51 4.24 -11.33
N ILE A 128 -18.85 5.53 -11.44
CA ILE A 128 -20.24 5.99 -11.49
C ILE A 128 -20.97 5.40 -12.71
N ASN A 129 -20.36 5.46 -13.90
CA ASN A 129 -20.95 4.86 -15.11
C ASN A 129 -21.10 3.34 -14.99
N GLN A 130 -20.18 2.65 -14.32
CA GLN A 130 -20.33 1.23 -14.03
C GLN A 130 -21.59 0.97 -13.18
N ILE A 131 -21.79 1.72 -12.10
CA ILE A 131 -23.00 1.60 -11.26
C ILE A 131 -24.27 1.85 -12.09
N TYR A 132 -24.26 2.88 -12.94
CA TYR A 132 -25.37 3.19 -13.84
C TYR A 132 -25.68 2.05 -14.82
N ARG A 133 -24.66 1.46 -15.44
CA ARG A 133 -24.85 0.33 -16.36
C ARG A 133 -25.38 -0.91 -15.65
N GLU A 134 -24.87 -1.20 -14.46
CA GLU A 134 -25.32 -2.35 -13.66
C GLU A 134 -26.77 -2.21 -13.18
N LEU A 135 -27.20 -1.01 -12.80
CA LEU A 135 -28.53 -0.79 -12.20
C LEU A 135 -29.60 -0.36 -13.22
N LEU A 136 -29.19 0.40 -14.23
CA LEU A 136 -30.07 1.08 -15.18
C LEU A 136 -29.75 0.75 -16.64
N GLY A 137 -28.72 -0.05 -16.94
CA GLY A 137 -28.42 -0.48 -18.32
C GLY A 137 -28.02 0.64 -19.28
N ARG A 138 -27.61 1.81 -18.76
CA ARG A 138 -27.15 2.97 -19.53
C ARG A 138 -26.03 3.66 -18.79
N ASP A 139 -25.32 4.58 -19.44
CA ASP A 139 -24.41 5.50 -18.73
C ASP A 139 -25.19 6.67 -18.09
N ALA A 140 -24.54 7.36 -17.15
CA ALA A 140 -25.08 8.59 -16.61
C ALA A 140 -25.03 9.70 -17.68
N ASP A 141 -26.06 10.54 -17.72
CA ASP A 141 -26.00 11.80 -18.46
C ASP A 141 -25.03 12.79 -17.76
N SER A 142 -24.69 13.87 -18.46
CA SER A 142 -23.73 14.87 -17.96
C SER A 142 -24.15 15.47 -16.62
N ASN A 143 -25.42 15.81 -16.46
CA ASN A 143 -25.94 16.45 -15.25
C ASN A 143 -25.94 15.46 -14.07
N GLY A 144 -26.37 14.22 -14.29
CA GLY A 144 -26.32 13.14 -13.32
C GLY A 144 -24.88 12.88 -12.86
N MET A 145 -23.95 12.75 -13.82
CA MET A 145 -22.53 12.56 -13.54
C MET A 145 -21.97 13.68 -12.64
N GLU A 146 -22.20 14.94 -12.96
CA GLU A 146 -21.73 16.07 -12.14
C GLU A 146 -22.40 16.12 -10.76
N GLY A 147 -23.66 15.72 -10.66
CA GLY A 147 -24.35 15.55 -9.37
C GLY A 147 -23.66 14.52 -8.48
N TRP A 148 -23.29 13.38 -9.04
CA TRP A 148 -22.62 12.31 -8.31
C TRP A 148 -21.17 12.63 -7.95
N VAL A 149 -20.42 13.29 -8.84
CA VAL A 149 -19.08 13.80 -8.53
C VAL A 149 -19.15 14.76 -7.33
N ARG A 150 -20.07 15.73 -7.32
CA ARG A 150 -20.26 16.63 -6.18
C ARG A 150 -20.67 15.90 -4.90
N THR A 151 -21.36 14.78 -5.01
CA THR A 151 -21.73 13.94 -3.87
C THR A 151 -20.50 13.24 -3.27
N LEU A 152 -19.59 12.74 -4.11
CA LEU A 152 -18.31 12.17 -3.68
C LEU A 152 -17.42 13.24 -3.03
N GLU A 153 -17.34 14.44 -3.60
CA GLU A 153 -16.59 15.57 -3.02
C GLU A 153 -17.04 15.93 -1.59
N ARG A 154 -18.34 15.82 -1.31
CA ARG A 154 -18.95 16.16 0.00
C ARG A 154 -18.81 15.09 1.08
N GLY A 155 -18.04 14.03 0.83
CA GLY A 155 -17.80 12.98 1.84
C GLY A 155 -18.61 11.71 1.67
N ARG A 156 -19.58 11.67 0.75
CA ARG A 156 -20.33 10.43 0.49
C ARG A 156 -19.51 9.43 -0.33
N SER A 157 -19.89 8.17 -0.23
CA SER A 157 -19.19 7.06 -0.90
C SER A 157 -19.91 6.59 -2.17
N LEU A 158 -19.20 5.82 -3.01
CA LEU A 158 -19.80 5.11 -4.15
C LEU A 158 -20.89 4.12 -3.70
N SER A 159 -20.76 3.51 -2.52
CA SER A 159 -21.81 2.62 -2.00
C SER A 159 -23.07 3.40 -1.62
N ASP A 160 -22.94 4.63 -1.11
CA ASP A 160 -24.10 5.51 -0.90
C ASP A 160 -24.76 5.89 -2.23
N ILE A 161 -23.96 6.21 -3.25
CA ILE A 161 -24.48 6.53 -4.59
C ILE A 161 -25.20 5.33 -5.20
N ARG A 162 -24.62 4.13 -5.12
CA ARG A 162 -25.27 2.89 -5.57
C ARG A 162 -26.63 2.71 -4.91
N ARG A 163 -26.69 2.82 -3.58
CA ARG A 163 -27.95 2.68 -2.81
C ARG A 163 -29.00 3.72 -3.23
N ASP A 164 -28.60 4.95 -3.50
CA ASP A 164 -29.53 5.99 -3.92
C ASP A 164 -30.08 5.73 -5.33
N ILE A 165 -29.24 5.26 -6.25
CA ILE A 165 -29.66 4.88 -7.60
C ILE A 165 -30.59 3.66 -7.55
N GLU A 166 -30.25 2.64 -6.75
CA GLU A 166 -31.10 1.45 -6.54
C GLU A 166 -32.51 1.79 -6.03
N ASN A 167 -32.61 2.85 -5.21
CA ASN A 167 -33.87 3.30 -4.63
C ASN A 167 -34.57 4.39 -5.46
N SER A 168 -33.99 4.81 -6.59
CA SER A 168 -34.58 5.82 -7.47
C SER A 168 -35.87 5.33 -8.11
N SER A 169 -36.73 6.28 -8.51
CA SER A 169 -37.93 5.98 -9.31
C SER A 169 -37.56 5.25 -10.60
N GLU A 170 -36.46 5.63 -11.24
CA GLU A 170 -35.99 5.01 -12.48
C GLU A 170 -35.66 3.53 -12.29
N ALA A 171 -34.92 3.17 -11.23
CA ALA A 171 -34.60 1.77 -10.94
C ALA A 171 -35.87 0.96 -10.60
N ARG A 172 -36.84 1.55 -9.89
CA ARG A 172 -38.12 0.92 -9.58
C ARG A 172 -38.95 0.64 -10.83
N SER A 173 -39.02 1.60 -11.75
CA SER A 173 -39.72 1.43 -13.02
C SER A 173 -39.16 0.28 -13.87
N ARG A 174 -37.84 0.06 -13.85
CA ARG A 174 -37.22 -1.07 -14.58
C ARG A 174 -37.43 -2.43 -13.93
N ARG A 175 -37.69 -2.50 -12.63
CA ARG A 175 -37.97 -3.78 -11.93
C ARG A 175 -39.44 -4.20 -12.03
N GLY A 176 -40.34 -3.25 -12.27
CA GLY A 176 -41.79 -3.49 -12.32
C GLY A 176 -42.38 -3.65 -13.72
N GLY A 177 -41.56 -3.56 -14.77
CA GLY A 177 -41.94 -3.83 -16.17
C GLY A 177 -41.20 -5.03 -16.70
#